data_AF-A0A382YYK5-F1
#
_entry.id   AF-A0A382YYK5-F1
#
_cell.length_a   1.000
_cell.length_b   1.000
_cell.length_c   1.000
_cell.angle_alpha   90.00
_cell.angle_beta   90.00
_cell.angle_gamma   90.00
#
_symmetry.space_group_name_H-M   'P 1'
#
loop_
_entity.id
_entity.type
_entity.pdbx_description
1 polymer ?
#
loop_
_entity_poly.entity_id
_entity_poly.type
_entity_poly.pdbx_seq_one_letter_code
_entity_poly.pdbx_strand_id
1 'polypeptide(L)'
;MKFQIDDYIGLIKHRGKNYVDSGGRHIYYEKTKYTALKCHKIMRIEDHLLSSTVWLKDITFSFKVKRPPTSKKSWAQVLYLNGLPWLIYDYLEQS
;
A
#
# COMPACT_ATOMS: atom_id res chain seq x y z
N MET A 1 16.72 15.92 -6.49
CA MET A 1 16.54 14.73 -5.62
C MET A 1 15.94 13.62 -6.48
N LYS A 2 16.65 12.51 -6.70
CA LYS A 2 16.12 11.35 -7.43
C LYS A 2 15.13 10.62 -6.50
N PHE A 3 13.85 10.55 -6.86
CA PHE A 3 12.85 9.84 -6.08
C PHE A 3 13.07 8.33 -6.28
N GLN A 4 13.55 7.63 -5.25
CA GLN A 4 13.59 6.18 -5.22
C GLN A 4 12.21 5.64 -4.85
N ILE A 5 11.73 4.64 -5.58
CA ILE A 5 10.46 3.96 -5.34
C ILE A 5 10.78 2.56 -4.83
N ASP A 6 10.45 2.28 -3.57
CA ASP A 6 10.84 1.05 -2.89
C ASP A 6 9.79 -0.08 -2.97
N ASP A 7 8.57 0.26 -3.36
CA ASP A 7 7.47 -0.69 -3.45
C ASP A 7 6.42 -0.30 -4.51
N TYR A 8 5.49 -1.23 -4.73
CA TYR A 8 4.44 -1.09 -5.73
C TYR A 8 3.42 0.01 -5.38
N ILE A 9 3.21 0.30 -4.09
CA ILE A 9 2.35 1.42 -3.69
C ILE A 9 2.99 2.76 -4.05
N GLY A 10 4.31 2.90 -3.86
CA GLY A 10 5.09 4.04 -4.32
C GLY A 10 4.96 4.23 -5.83
N LEU A 11 5.02 3.15 -6.61
CA LEU A 11 4.79 3.18 -8.06
C LEU A 11 3.36 3.63 -8.42
N ILE A 12 2.35 3.13 -7.70
CA ILE A 12 0.95 3.54 -7.87
C ILE A 12 0.73 5.02 -7.49
N LYS A 13 1.40 5.55 -6.47
CA LYS A 13 1.27 6.95 -6.06
C LYS A 13 2.07 7.91 -6.96
N HIS A 14 3.18 7.44 -7.54
CA HIS A 14 4.02 8.26 -8.40
C HIS A 14 3.34 8.61 -9.73
N ARG A 15 3.42 9.86 -10.18
CA ARG A 15 2.71 10.34 -11.39
C ARG A 15 3.43 10.08 -12.71
N GLY A 16 4.74 9.85 -12.68
CA GLY A 16 5.54 9.62 -13.88
C GLY A 16 5.22 8.28 -14.57
N LYS A 17 5.73 8.12 -15.80
CA LYS A 17 5.63 6.88 -16.57
C LYS A 17 6.98 6.25 -16.91
N ASN A 18 8.07 6.99 -16.73
CA ASN A 18 9.42 6.58 -17.06
C ASN A 18 10.21 6.27 -15.79
N TYR A 19 10.81 5.09 -15.74
CA TYR A 19 11.51 4.56 -14.58
C TYR A 19 12.83 3.91 -15.01
N VAL A 20 13.75 3.79 -14.07
CA VAL A 20 15.00 3.05 -14.25
C VAL A 20 15.09 2.03 -13.12
N ASP A 21 15.27 0.76 -13.45
CA ASP A 21 15.45 -0.28 -12.45
C ASP A 21 16.87 -0.27 -11.84
N SER A 22 17.12 -1.11 -10.85
CA SER A 22 18.43 -1.21 -10.19
C SER A 22 19.55 -1.67 -11.12
N GLY A 23 19.23 -2.26 -12.27
CA GLY A 23 20.20 -2.65 -13.31
C GLY A 23 20.46 -1.55 -14.34
N GLY A 24 19.85 -0.37 -14.20
CA GLY A 24 19.99 0.72 -15.16
C GLY A 24 19.08 0.60 -16.38
N ARG A 25 18.18 -0.38 -16.43
CA ARG A 25 17.26 -0.55 -17.56
C ARG A 25 16.11 0.43 -17.45
N HIS A 26 15.81 1.08 -18.57
CA HIS A 26 14.64 1.96 -18.68
C HIS A 26 13.35 1.15 -18.81
N ILE A 27 12.34 1.55 -18.04
CA ILE A 27 11.02 0.92 -17.99
C ILE A 27 9.96 2.00 -18.19
N TYR A 28 9.05 1.75 -19.12
CA TYR A 28 7.82 2.53 -19.27
C TYR A 28 6.67 1.81 -18.56
N TYR A 29 6.02 2.48 -17.62
CA TYR A 29 4.89 1.95 -16.86
C TYR A 29 3.69 2.89 -16.94
N GLU A 30 2.61 2.38 -17.53
CA GLU A 30 1.35 3.11 -17.71
C GLU A 30 0.22 2.43 -16.92
N LYS A 31 -0.48 3.23 -16.11
CA LYS A 31 -1.63 2.77 -15.33
C LYS A 31 -2.87 2.79 -16.21
N THR A 32 -3.42 1.63 -16.51
CA THR A 32 -4.52 1.46 -17.47
C THR A 32 -5.87 1.14 -16.82
N LYS A 33 -5.89 0.85 -15.51
CA LYS A 33 -7.09 0.39 -14.82
C LYS A 33 -7.43 1.31 -13.65
N TYR A 34 -8.70 1.71 -13.60
CA TYR A 34 -9.30 2.28 -12.39
C TYR A 34 -9.73 1.15 -11.47
N THR A 35 -9.48 1.33 -10.18
CA THR A 35 -9.76 0.34 -9.14
C THR A 35 -10.46 1.01 -7.97
N ALA A 36 -11.27 0.25 -7.24
CA ALA A 36 -11.96 0.78 -6.08
C ALA A 36 -10.99 0.94 -4.90
N LEU A 37 -11.15 2.05 -4.16
CA LEU A 37 -10.45 2.31 -2.92
C LEU A 37 -11.47 2.29 -1.78
N LYS A 38 -11.33 1.38 -0.83
CA LYS A 38 -12.28 1.23 0.29
C LYS A 38 -11.57 1.37 1.63
N CYS A 39 -12.24 2.01 2.60
CA CYS A 39 -11.74 2.16 3.96
C CYS A 39 -12.18 0.98 4.83
N HIS A 40 -11.24 0.39 5.56
CA HIS A 40 -11.48 -0.67 6.53
C HIS A 40 -10.93 -0.28 7.89
N LYS A 41 -11.66 -0.62 8.95
CA LYS A 41 -11.20 -0.41 10.31
C LYS A 41 -10.05 -1.39 10.60
N ILE A 42 -8.98 -0.89 11.21
CA ILE A 42 -7.88 -1.73 11.68
C ILE A 42 -8.34 -2.44 12.95
N MET A 43 -8.29 -3.77 12.95
CA MET A 43 -8.70 -4.61 14.06
C MET A 43 -7.53 -4.94 14.98
N ARG A 44 -6.38 -5.27 14.40
CA ARG A 44 -5.14 -5.58 15.13
C ARG A 44 -3.93 -5.25 14.27
N ILE A 45 -2.86 -4.82 14.92
CA ILE A 45 -1.53 -4.73 14.33
C ILE A 45 -0.63 -5.66 15.15
N GLU A 46 0.11 -6.53 14.47
CA GLU A 46 1.13 -7.36 15.08
C GLU A 46 2.49 -6.92 14.58
N ASP A 47 3.32 -6.43 15.49
CA ASP A 47 4.65 -5.97 15.16
C ASP A 47 5.66 -7.12 15.19
N HIS A 48 6.53 -7.12 14.19
CA HIS A 48 7.68 -8.02 14.07
C HIS A 48 8.94 -7.17 13.97
N LEU A 49 10.11 -7.80 14.08
CA LEU A 49 11.40 -7.11 14.10
C LEU A 49 11.62 -6.14 12.91
N LEU A 50 11.14 -6.49 11.71
CA LEU A 50 11.37 -5.74 10.46
C LEU A 50 10.08 -5.40 9.69
N SER A 51 8.91 -5.72 10.24
CA SER A 51 7.63 -5.57 9.54
C SER A 51 6.47 -5.64 10.51
N SER A 52 5.29 -5.20 10.09
CA SER A 52 4.04 -5.37 10.85
C SER A 52 3.01 -6.12 10.01
N THR A 53 2.12 -6.83 10.69
CA THR A 53 0.98 -7.53 10.10
C THR A 53 -0.30 -6.82 10.52
N VAL A 54 -1.07 -6.33 9.55
CA VAL A 54 -2.28 -5.53 9.77
C VAL A 54 -3.50 -6.37 9.45
N TRP A 55 -4.40 -6.46 10.43
CA TRP A 55 -5.68 -7.15 10.33
C TRP A 55 -6.79 -6.12 10.15
N LEU A 56 -7.60 -6.29 9.12
CA LEU A 56 -8.65 -5.34 8.74
C LEU A 56 -10.04 -5.95 8.90
N LYS A 57 -11.00 -5.12 9.29
CA LYS A 57 -12.40 -5.53 9.40
C LYS A 57 -12.94 -5.90 8.00
N ASP A 58 -13.71 -6.97 7.92
CA ASP A 58 -14.36 -7.48 6.70
C ASP A 58 -13.37 -7.97 5.62
N ILE A 59 -12.12 -8.24 5.99
CA ILE A 59 -11.11 -8.90 5.15
C ILE A 59 -10.58 -10.12 5.90
N THR A 60 -10.59 -11.29 5.25
CA THR A 60 -10.28 -12.58 5.89
C THR A 60 -8.78 -12.84 6.06
N PHE A 61 -7.92 -12.05 5.40
CA PHE A 61 -6.47 -12.18 5.47
C PHE A 61 -5.80 -10.89 5.95
N SER A 62 -4.56 -11.04 6.41
CA SER A 62 -3.76 -9.94 6.93
C SER A 62 -2.80 -9.36 5.89
N PHE A 63 -2.39 -8.10 6.07
CA PHE A 63 -1.43 -7.42 5.20
C PHE A 63 -0.08 -7.27 5.89
N LYS A 64 1.00 -7.74 5.27
CA LYS A 64 2.37 -7.53 5.75
C LYS A 64 2.94 -6.23 5.20
N VAL A 65 3.39 -5.33 6.08
CA VAL A 65 3.91 -4.00 5.72
C VAL A 65 5.27 -3.73 6.36
N LYS A 66 6.16 -3.00 5.68
CA LYS A 66 7.53 -2.73 6.15
C LYS A 66 7.59 -1.76 7.33
N ARG A 67 6.69 -0.76 7.39
CA ARG A 67 6.64 0.21 8.48
C ARG A 67 5.34 0.05 9.27
N PRO A 68 5.40 -0.12 10.61
CA PRO A 68 4.21 -0.11 11.44
C PRO A 68 3.45 1.21 11.25
N PRO A 69 2.10 1.17 11.16
CA PRO A 69 1.30 2.37 11.35
C PRO A 69 1.56 2.93 12.75
N THR A 70 1.78 4.24 12.88
CA THR A 70 1.78 4.90 14.19
C THR A 70 0.44 4.66 14.89
N SER A 71 0.45 4.45 16.21
CA SER A 71 -0.71 4.02 17.02
C SER A 71 -1.98 4.86 16.91
N LYS A 72 -1.91 6.06 16.31
CA LYS A 72 -3.04 6.97 16.08
C LYS A 72 -3.91 6.60 14.86
N LYS A 73 -3.42 5.75 13.96
CA LYS A 73 -4.14 5.35 12.74
C LYS A 73 -5.05 4.17 13.03
N SER A 74 -6.37 4.36 12.92
CA SER A 74 -7.39 3.35 13.19
C SER A 74 -8.08 2.80 11.93
N TRP A 75 -7.77 3.36 10.76
CA TRP A 75 -8.35 2.95 9.47
C TRP A 75 -7.26 2.78 8.41
N ALA A 76 -7.49 1.83 7.50
CA ALA A 76 -6.67 1.61 6.32
C ALA A 76 -7.51 1.74 5.04
N GLN A 77 -6.99 2.48 4.06
CA GLN A 77 -7.52 2.49 2.71
C GLN A 77 -6.91 1.34 1.92
N VAL A 78 -7.74 0.50 1.33
CA VAL A 78 -7.34 -0.70 0.57
C VAL A 78 -7.76 -0.56 -0.88
N LEU A 79 -6.81 -0.77 -1.78
CA LEU A 79 -7.06 -0.89 -3.22
C LEU A 79 -7.61 -2.28 -3.55
N TYR A 80 -8.63 -2.31 -4.39
CA TYR A 80 -9.28 -3.54 -4.84
C TYR A 80 -8.98 -3.80 -6.30
N LEU A 81 -8.34 -4.93 -6.61
CA LEU A 81 -8.07 -5.36 -7.98
C LEU A 81 -9.04 -6.49 -8.34
N ASN A 82 -9.77 -6.33 -9.45
CA ASN A 82 -10.77 -7.30 -9.92
C ASN A 82 -11.79 -7.71 -8.84
N GLY A 83 -12.19 -6.76 -7.98
CA GLY A 83 -13.16 -6.98 -6.91
C GLY A 83 -12.59 -7.57 -5.61
N LEU A 84 -11.28 -7.89 -5.57
CA LEU A 84 -10.62 -8.46 -4.40
C LEU A 84 -9.71 -7.44 -3.70
N PRO A 85 -9.64 -7.42 -2.36
CA PRO A 85 -8.67 -6.59 -1.64
C PRO A 85 -7.25 -6.94 -2.08
N TRP A 86 -6.42 -5.94 -2.37
CA TRP A 86 -5.10 -6.16 -2.94
C TRP A 86 -3.98 -5.54 -2.12
N LEU A 87 -3.98 -4.22 -1.94
CA LEU A 87 -2.89 -3.49 -1.28
C LEU A 87 -3.43 -2.41 -0.36
N ILE A 88 -2.78 -2.22 0.78
CA ILE A 88 -3.02 -1.02 1.61
C ILE A 88 -2.41 0.17 0.89
N TYR A 89 -3.25 1.12 0.51
CA TYR A 89 -2.89 2.35 -0.16
C TYR A 89 -2.44 3.44 0.82
N ASP A 90 -3.19 3.61 1.91
CA ASP A 90 -2.88 4.59 2.94
C ASP A 90 -3.52 4.24 4.29
N TYR A 91 -3.14 4.97 5.33
CA TYR A 91 -3.69 4.85 6.67
C TYR A 91 -4.24 6.18 7.16
N LEU A 92 -5.43 6.15 7.74
CA LEU A 92 -6.16 7.32 8.21
C LEU A 92 -6.30 7.29 9.74
N GLU A 93 -6.30 8.48 10.33
CA GLU A 93 -6.67 8.68 11.73
C GLU A 93 -8.19 8.85 11.83
N GLN A 94 -8.76 8.47 12.97
CA GLN A 94 -10.15 8.79 13.29
C GLN A 94 -10.15 10.19 13.90
N SER A 95 -10.69 11.16 13.14
CA SER A 95 -10.97 12.52 13.61
C SER A 95 -12.13 12.56 14.58
#